data_AF-A0A7L3M6J3-F1
#
_entry.id   AF-A0A7L3M6J3-F1
#
_cell.length_a   1.000
_cell.length_b   1.000
_cell.length_c   1.000
_cell.angle_alpha   90.00
_cell.angle_beta   90.00
_cell.angle_gamma   90.00
#
_symmetry.space_group_name_H-M   'P 1'
#
loop_
_entity.id
_entity.type
_entity.pdbx_description
1 polymer ?
#
loop_
_entity_poly.entity_id
_entity_poly.type
_entity_poly.pdbx_seq_one_letter_code
_entity_poly.pdbx_strand_id
1 'polypeptide(L)'
;VRFEGLSGNVQFNEKGRRTNYTLHIIEMKHDGIRKIGYWNEDEKLVPIAVDTQSGNESTSLQNRTYIVTTILEDPYVMLKKNANQFEGNERYEGYCVELAAEIAKHVGYHYRLEIVRDGKYGARDPDTKTWNGMVGELVYG
;
A
#
# COMPACT_ATOMS: atom_id res chain seq x y z
N VAL A 1 41.36 6.27 -17.64
CA VAL A 1 41.03 7.26 -16.59
C VAL A 1 40.33 6.52 -15.46
N ARG A 2 40.86 6.59 -14.24
CA ARG A 2 40.24 6.01 -13.04
C ARG A 2 40.49 6.93 -11.85
N PHE A 3 39.43 7.35 -11.16
CA PHE A 3 39.51 8.20 -9.97
C PHE A 3 38.23 8.09 -9.13
N GLU A 4 38.29 8.56 -7.89
CA GLU A 4 37.14 8.70 -6.99
C GLU A 4 36.58 10.12 -7.06
N GLY A 5 35.26 10.24 -7.23
CA GLY A 5 34.55 11.52 -7.28
C GLY A 5 33.23 11.49 -6.50
N LEU A 6 32.40 12.52 -6.66
CA LEU A 6 31.11 12.61 -5.95
C LEU A 6 30.14 11.46 -6.28
N SER A 7 30.30 10.82 -7.43
CA SER A 7 29.51 9.65 -7.84
C SER A 7 30.14 8.30 -7.43
N GLY A 8 31.17 8.31 -6.58
CA GLY A 8 32.03 7.16 -6.31
C GLY A 8 33.04 6.91 -7.44
N ASN A 9 33.40 5.65 -7.64
CA ASN A 9 34.39 5.23 -8.65
C ASN A 9 33.97 5.67 -10.07
N VAL A 10 34.87 6.40 -10.74
CA VAL A 10 34.71 6.83 -12.11
C VAL A 10 35.74 6.14 -12.98
N GLN A 11 35.27 5.23 -13.84
CA GLN A 11 36.07 4.61 -14.89
C GLN A 11 35.28 4.52 -16.20
N PHE A 12 36.00 4.42 -17.32
CA PHE A 12 35.43 4.36 -18.65
C PHE A 12 36.00 3.19 -19.43
N ASN A 13 35.19 2.58 -20.30
CA ASN A 13 35.66 1.61 -21.29
C ASN A 13 36.31 2.31 -22.50
N GLU A 14 36.81 1.52 -23.45
CA GLU A 14 37.48 2.01 -24.67
C GLU A 14 36.60 2.93 -25.54
N LYS A 15 35.27 2.83 -25.41
CA LYS A 15 34.28 3.66 -26.11
C LYS A 15 33.87 4.91 -25.32
N GLY A 16 34.53 5.19 -24.19
CA GLY A 16 34.23 6.34 -23.34
C GLY A 16 32.95 6.22 -22.51
N ARG A 17 32.37 5.02 -22.35
CA ARG A 17 31.18 4.80 -21.50
C ARG A 17 31.59 4.48 -20.06
N ARG A 18 30.87 5.02 -19.08
CA ARG A 18 31.09 4.76 -17.66
C ARG A 18 30.82 3.27 -17.35
N THR A 19 31.72 2.62 -16.61
CA THR A 19 31.60 1.23 -16.14
C THR A 19 31.95 1.14 -14.65
N ASN A 20 31.68 0.00 -13.99
CA ASN A 20 31.97 -0.22 -12.55
C ASN A 20 31.47 0.94 -11.67
N TYR A 21 30.22 1.30 -11.88
CA TYR A 21 29.49 2.29 -11.10
C TYR A 21 28.43 1.57 -10.27
N THR A 22 28.05 2.21 -9.15
CA THR A 22 27.02 1.70 -8.25
C THR A 22 25.88 2.70 -8.17
N LEU A 23 24.67 2.26 -8.46
CA LEU A 23 23.45 3.04 -8.27
C LEU A 23 22.86 2.74 -6.90
N HIS A 24 22.44 3.75 -6.15
CA HIS A 24 21.74 3.55 -4.89
C HIS A 24 20.23 3.53 -5.11
N ILE A 25 19.56 2.57 -4.48
CA ILE A 25 18.11 2.46 -4.52
C ILE A 25 17.59 3.09 -3.24
N ILE A 26 16.65 3.99 -3.44
CA ILE A 26 16.19 4.90 -2.41
C ILE A 26 14.66 4.80 -2.36
N GLU A 27 14.13 4.59 -1.17
CA GLU A 27 12.70 4.57 -0.87
C GLU A 27 12.33 5.81 -0.07
N MET A 28 11.22 6.45 -0.46
CA MET A 28 10.64 7.56 0.29
C MET A 28 9.58 7.03 1.25
N LYS A 29 9.78 7.26 2.54
CA LYS A 29 8.80 6.99 3.61
C LYS A 29 8.35 8.31 4.24
N HIS A 30 7.32 8.22 5.09
CA HIS A 30 6.79 9.38 5.82
C HIS A 30 7.85 10.09 6.69
N ASP A 31 8.84 9.34 7.18
CA ASP A 31 9.95 9.82 8.01
C ASP A 31 11.21 10.18 7.20
N GLY A 32 11.11 10.18 5.87
CA GLY A 32 12.13 10.67 4.96
C GLY A 32 12.64 9.61 3.97
N ILE A 33 13.75 9.97 3.35
CA ILE A 33 14.37 9.21 2.27
C ILE A 33 15.37 8.20 2.86
N ARG A 34 15.25 6.92 2.51
CA ARG A 34 16.12 5.84 2.99
C ARG A 34 16.73 5.06 1.84
N LYS A 35 18.01 4.75 1.93
CA LYS A 35 18.67 3.84 0.99
C LYS A 35 18.31 2.39 1.35
N ILE A 36 17.68 1.67 0.43
CA ILE A 36 17.19 0.29 0.61
C ILE A 36 18.01 -0.74 -0.17
N GLY A 37 18.98 -0.29 -0.96
CA GLY A 37 19.81 -1.20 -1.73
C GLY A 37 20.78 -0.48 -2.64
N TYR A 38 21.46 -1.27 -3.44
CA TYR A 38 22.24 -0.77 -4.55
C TYR A 38 22.13 -1.70 -5.75
N TRP A 39 22.51 -1.17 -6.91
CA TRP A 39 22.60 -1.94 -8.14
C TRP A 39 23.95 -1.66 -8.81
N ASN A 40 24.60 -2.70 -9.31
CA ASN A 40 25.76 -2.58 -10.20
C ASN A 40 25.67 -3.63 -11.33
N GLU A 41 26.58 -3.55 -12.30
CA GLU A 41 26.56 -4.43 -13.47
C GLU A 41 26.88 -5.89 -13.14
N ASP A 42 27.70 -6.13 -12.10
CA ASP A 42 28.20 -7.45 -11.72
C ASP A 42 27.20 -8.23 -10.84
N GLU A 43 26.71 -7.60 -9.78
CA GLU A 43 25.84 -8.20 -8.74
C GLU A 43 24.35 -7.98 -9.00
N LYS A 44 24.00 -7.13 -9.99
CA LYS A 44 22.62 -6.67 -10.23
C LYS A 44 22.06 -6.01 -8.97
N LEU A 45 20.79 -6.25 -8.66
CA LEU A 45 20.10 -5.67 -7.51
C LEU A 45 20.54 -6.37 -6.23
N VAL A 46 21.20 -5.63 -5.34
CA VAL A 46 21.53 -6.08 -3.99
C VAL A 46 20.69 -5.27 -2.99
N PRO A 47 19.64 -5.85 -2.41
CA PRO A 47 18.94 -5.20 -1.32
C PRO A 47 19.89 -5.12 -0.13
N ILE A 48 20.01 -3.93 0.45
CA ILE A 48 20.58 -3.85 1.80
C ILE A 48 19.50 -4.45 2.68
N ALA A 49 19.84 -5.44 3.50
CA ALA A 49 19.00 -5.82 4.60
C ALA A 49 18.85 -4.57 5.49
N VAL A 50 17.89 -3.70 5.15
CA VAL A 50 17.18 -2.94 6.15
C VAL A 50 16.71 -4.04 7.06
N ASP A 51 17.37 -4.14 8.20
CA ASP A 51 16.90 -4.89 9.34
C ASP A 51 15.39 -4.79 9.25
N THR A 52 14.76 -5.90 8.88
CA THR A 52 13.38 -6.11 9.22
C THR A 52 13.44 -6.09 10.74
N GLN A 53 13.50 -4.89 11.33
CA GLN A 53 12.69 -4.59 12.46
C GLN A 53 11.34 -5.21 12.05
N SER A 54 10.95 -6.37 12.57
CA SER A 54 11.04 -6.71 14.00
C SER A 54 10.61 -5.52 14.87
N GLY A 55 9.98 -4.49 14.29
CA GLY A 55 8.85 -3.86 14.91
C GLY A 55 7.78 -4.90 14.73
N ASN A 56 7.46 -5.59 15.82
CA ASN A 56 6.39 -6.57 15.95
C ASN A 56 5.35 -6.39 14.83
N GLU A 57 4.98 -7.42 14.09
CA GLU A 57 3.95 -7.29 13.04
C GLU A 57 2.71 -6.52 13.55
N SER A 58 2.42 -6.63 14.85
CA SER A 58 1.45 -5.81 15.58
C SER A 58 1.67 -4.29 15.56
N THR A 59 2.89 -3.76 15.62
CA THR A 59 3.18 -2.32 15.52
C THR A 59 2.95 -1.78 14.11
N SER A 60 3.17 -2.60 13.07
CA SER A 60 2.91 -2.22 11.68
C SER A 60 1.42 -2.08 11.38
N LEU A 61 0.58 -2.88 12.04
CA LEU A 61 -0.88 -2.85 11.93
C LEU A 61 -1.49 -1.61 12.60
N GLN A 62 -0.86 -1.10 13.67
CA GLN A 62 -1.40 0.01 14.46
C GLN A 62 -1.29 1.38 13.75
N ASN A 63 -0.27 1.58 12.91
CA ASN A 63 -0.04 2.85 12.21
C ASN A 63 -0.65 2.90 10.78
N ARG A 64 -1.51 1.93 10.43
CA ARG A 64 -2.17 1.89 9.12
C ARG A 64 -3.68 1.87 9.28
N THR A 65 -4.37 2.75 8.56
CA THR A 65 -5.82 2.71 8.42
C THR A 65 -6.19 1.89 7.19
N TYR A 66 -6.91 0.79 7.39
CA TYR A 66 -7.41 -0.06 6.31
C TYR A 66 -8.70 0.51 5.72
N ILE A 67 -8.78 0.56 4.40
CA ILE A 67 -10.03 0.90 3.71
C ILE A 67 -10.83 -0.39 3.54
N VAL A 68 -12.03 -0.41 4.12
CA VAL A 68 -12.96 -1.53 4.04
C VAL A 68 -14.05 -1.14 3.06
N THR A 69 -13.94 -1.62 1.82
CA THR A 69 -14.96 -1.44 0.79
C THR A 69 -16.22 -2.24 1.14
N THR A 70 -17.38 -1.63 0.96
CA THR A 70 -18.68 -2.26 1.22
C THR A 70 -19.78 -1.64 0.36
N ILE A 71 -20.99 -2.19 0.44
CA ILE A 71 -22.17 -1.73 -0.30
C ILE A 71 -23.33 -1.53 0.68
N LEU A 72 -24.20 -0.55 0.41
CA LEU A 72 -25.41 -0.35 1.20
C LEU A 72 -26.44 -1.44 0.87
N GLU A 73 -26.71 -2.30 1.83
CA GLU A 73 -27.68 -3.38 1.71
C GLU A 73 -28.24 -3.74 3.09
N ASP A 74 -29.55 -3.65 3.24
CA ASP A 74 -30.23 -3.97 4.50
C ASP A 74 -30.26 -5.50 4.69
N PRO A 75 -29.98 -6.04 5.90
CA PRO A 75 -29.60 -5.36 7.15
C PRO A 75 -28.07 -5.36 7.40
N TYR A 76 -27.26 -5.54 6.36
CA TYR A 76 -25.81 -5.71 6.45
C TYR A 76 -25.07 -4.40 6.68
N VAL A 77 -25.32 -3.39 5.84
CA VAL A 77 -24.77 -2.04 5.99
C VAL A 77 -25.83 -1.03 5.58
N MET A 78 -26.18 -0.17 6.51
CA MET A 78 -27.24 0.83 6.40
C MET A 78 -26.69 2.18 6.85
N LEU A 79 -27.25 3.27 6.33
CA LEU A 79 -27.04 4.59 6.91
C LEU A 79 -27.94 4.76 8.13
N LYS A 80 -27.37 5.24 9.24
CA LYS A 80 -28.17 5.65 10.39
C LYS A 80 -29.17 6.72 10.00
N LYS A 81 -30.35 6.71 10.62
CA LYS A 81 -31.40 7.74 10.39
C LYS A 81 -30.89 9.17 10.61
N ASN A 82 -29.98 9.37 11.56
CA ASN A 82 -29.33 10.63 11.86
C ASN A 82 -27.86 10.66 11.43
N ALA A 83 -27.49 9.95 10.35
CA ALA A 83 -26.12 9.88 9.84
C ALA A 83 -25.45 11.24 9.62
N ASN A 84 -26.21 12.30 9.30
CA ASN A 84 -25.71 13.66 9.13
C ASN A 84 -25.11 14.28 10.41
N GLN A 85 -25.40 13.70 11.58
CA GLN A 85 -24.84 14.12 12.87
C GLN A 85 -23.53 13.41 13.21
N PHE A 86 -23.10 12.45 12.38
CA PHE A 86 -21.92 11.62 12.61
C PHE A 86 -20.93 11.75 11.45
N GLU A 87 -19.68 11.37 11.71
CA GLU A 87 -18.61 11.33 10.71
C GLU A 87 -17.97 9.94 10.62
N GLY A 88 -17.33 9.66 9.49
CA GLY A 88 -16.63 8.40 9.26
C GLY A 88 -17.52 7.15 9.42
N ASN A 89 -17.01 6.17 10.17
CA ASN A 89 -17.66 4.87 10.36
C ASN A 89 -18.97 4.98 11.16
N GLU A 90 -19.10 6.00 12.02
CA GLU A 90 -20.25 6.14 12.92
C GLU A 90 -21.55 6.46 12.19
N ARG A 91 -21.48 6.85 10.92
CA ARG A 91 -22.66 7.10 10.08
C ARG A 91 -23.40 5.82 9.68
N TYR A 92 -22.74 4.68 9.77
CA TYR A 92 -23.28 3.40 9.31
C TYR A 92 -23.71 2.51 10.49
N GLU A 93 -24.69 1.65 10.24
CA GLU A 93 -25.16 0.61 11.17
C GLU A 93 -25.50 -0.68 10.40
N GLY A 94 -25.56 -1.81 11.10
CA GLY A 94 -25.89 -3.11 10.48
C GLY A 94 -24.90 -4.21 10.84
N TYR A 95 -25.22 -5.42 10.41
CA TYR A 95 -24.46 -6.63 10.78
C TYR A 95 -22.98 -6.55 10.39
N CYS A 96 -22.67 -6.11 9.16
CA CYS A 96 -21.29 -6.04 8.68
C CYS A 96 -20.51 -4.89 9.32
N VAL A 97 -21.19 -3.83 9.78
CA VAL A 97 -20.57 -2.72 10.52
C VAL A 97 -20.08 -3.21 11.89
N GLU A 98 -20.91 -3.95 12.61
CA GLU A 98 -20.55 -4.55 13.91
C GLU A 98 -19.46 -5.61 13.76
N LEU A 99 -19.57 -6.46 12.73
CA LEU A 99 -18.56 -7.49 12.44
C LEU A 99 -17.20 -6.86 12.14
N ALA A 100 -17.16 -5.81 11.31
CA ALA A 100 -15.91 -5.10 11.00
C ALA A 100 -15.28 -4.49 12.27
N ALA A 101 -16.10 -3.95 13.17
CA ALA A 101 -15.63 -3.41 14.44
C ALA A 101 -15.01 -4.50 15.34
N GLU A 102 -15.64 -5.67 15.46
CA GLU A 102 -15.11 -6.77 16.28
C GLU A 102 -13.85 -7.38 15.68
N ILE A 103 -13.74 -7.50 14.34
CA ILE A 103 -12.49 -7.94 13.68
C ILE A 103 -11.37 -6.92 13.93
N ALA A 104 -11.64 -5.63 13.74
CA ALA A 104 -10.65 -4.58 13.97
C ALA A 104 -10.16 -4.53 15.42
N LYS A 105 -11.07 -4.73 16.38
CA LYS A 105 -10.77 -4.83 17.81
C LYS A 105 -9.96 -6.08 18.16
N HIS A 106 -10.31 -7.24 17.58
CA HIS A 106 -9.62 -8.49 17.82
C HIS A 106 -8.18 -8.47 17.29
N VAL A 107 -7.99 -7.93 16.08
CA VAL A 107 -6.69 -7.88 15.41
C VAL A 107 -5.85 -6.67 15.84
N GLY A 108 -6.50 -5.56 16.21
CA GLY A 108 -5.85 -4.33 16.67
C GLY A 108 -5.40 -3.40 15.54
N TYR A 109 -6.25 -3.17 14.52
CA TYR A 109 -5.99 -2.22 13.42
C TYR A 109 -7.05 -1.12 13.33
N HIS A 110 -6.68 0.01 12.73
CA HIS A 110 -7.61 1.10 12.41
C HIS A 110 -8.24 0.88 11.03
N TYR A 111 -9.51 1.26 10.85
CA TYR A 111 -10.20 1.09 9.57
C TYR A 111 -11.17 2.21 9.26
N ARG A 112 -11.50 2.36 7.97
CA ARG A 112 -12.54 3.25 7.47
C ARG A 112 -13.45 2.49 6.51
N LEU A 113 -14.76 2.56 6.75
CA LEU A 113 -15.77 2.04 5.83
C LEU A 113 -15.91 2.99 4.64
N GLU A 114 -15.87 2.43 3.43
CA GLU A 114 -16.01 3.18 2.18
C GLU A 114 -17.03 2.46 1.29
N ILE A 115 -18.05 3.19 0.83
CA ILE A 115 -19.07 2.62 -0.04
C ILE A 115 -18.50 2.51 -1.45
N VAL A 116 -18.62 1.33 -2.05
CA VAL A 116 -18.18 1.04 -3.41
C VAL A 116 -18.74 2.08 -4.38
N ARG A 117 -17.85 2.65 -5.20
CA ARG A 117 -18.17 3.87 -5.97
C ARG A 117 -19.27 3.66 -7.02
N ASP A 118 -19.31 2.49 -7.63
CA ASP A 118 -20.25 2.17 -8.72
C ASP A 118 -21.48 1.40 -8.24
N GLY A 119 -21.60 1.12 -6.94
CA GLY A 119 -22.71 0.37 -6.35
C GLY A 119 -22.77 -1.10 -6.78
N LYS A 120 -21.67 -1.71 -7.24
CA LYS A 120 -21.65 -3.10 -7.72
C LYS A 120 -20.81 -4.00 -6.83
N TYR A 121 -21.21 -5.27 -6.76
CA TYR A 121 -20.41 -6.32 -6.11
C TYR A 121 -19.09 -6.55 -6.83
N GLY A 122 -19.18 -6.76 -8.14
CA GLY A 122 -18.03 -6.98 -9.01
C GLY A 122 -18.34 -7.99 -10.09
N ALA A 123 -18.04 -7.60 -11.32
CA ALA A 123 -18.16 -8.41 -12.51
C ALA A 123 -16.96 -8.13 -13.41
N ARG A 124 -16.51 -9.17 -14.10
CA ARG A 124 -15.42 -9.05 -15.07
C ARG A 124 -16.00 -8.74 -16.44
N ASP A 125 -15.55 -7.64 -17.02
CA ASP A 125 -15.89 -7.28 -18.38
C ASP A 125 -15.33 -8.34 -19.36
N PRO A 126 -16.15 -8.89 -20.28
CA PRO A 126 -15.72 -9.94 -21.19
C PRO A 126 -14.72 -9.45 -22.25
N ASP A 127 -14.74 -8.17 -22.61
CA ASP A 127 -13.93 -7.61 -23.68
C ASP A 127 -12.62 -7.02 -23.12
N THR A 128 -12.72 -6.13 -22.14
CA THR A 128 -11.57 -5.46 -21.51
C THR A 128 -10.88 -6.32 -20.46
N LYS A 129 -11.55 -7.38 -19.99
CA LYS A 129 -11.09 -8.26 -18.90
C LYS A 129 -10.92 -7.56 -17.55
N THR A 130 -11.45 -6.35 -17.38
CA THR A 130 -11.35 -5.56 -16.15
C THR A 130 -12.44 -5.90 -15.15
N TRP A 131 -12.14 -5.78 -13.85
CA TRP A 131 -13.12 -5.95 -12.78
C TRP A 131 -13.73 -4.61 -12.36
N ASN A 132 -15.04 -4.58 -12.13
CA ASN A 132 -15.72 -3.44 -11.50
C ASN A 132 -16.12 -3.77 -10.05
N GLY A 133 -16.85 -2.88 -9.41
CA GLY A 133 -17.37 -3.10 -8.06
C GLY A 133 -16.30 -3.25 -6.99
N MET A 134 -16.71 -3.85 -5.86
CA MET A 134 -15.83 -4.14 -4.73
C MET A 134 -14.66 -5.04 -5.14
N VAL A 135 -14.86 -5.96 -6.08
CA VAL A 135 -13.76 -6.79 -6.62
C VAL A 135 -12.72 -5.92 -7.33
N GLY A 136 -13.14 -4.97 -8.15
CA GLY A 136 -12.22 -4.05 -8.83
C GLY A 136 -11.39 -3.22 -7.84
N GLU A 137 -12.01 -2.73 -6.77
CA GLU A 137 -11.32 -1.96 -5.71
C GLU A 137 -10.22 -2.78 -5.01
N LEU A 138 -10.42 -4.10 -4.85
CA LEU A 138 -9.40 -4.98 -4.27
C LEU A 138 -8.31 -5.41 -5.27
N VAL A 139 -8.67 -5.60 -6.55
CA VAL A 139 -7.73 -6.06 -7.58
C VAL A 139 -6.72 -4.97 -7.95
N TYR A 140 -7.16 -3.71 -7.99
CA TYR A 140 -6.33 -2.60 -8.48
C TYR A 140 -5.70 -1.74 -7.38
N GLY A 141 -6.17 -1.86 -6.13
CA GLY A 141 -5.68 -1.11 -4.98
C GLY A 141 -5.80 0.39 -5.13
#